data_AF-A0A3S8RUP0-F1
#
_entry.id   AF-A0A3S8RUP0-F1
#
_cell.length_a   1.000
_cell.length_b   1.000
_cell.length_c   1.000
_cell.angle_alpha   90.00
_cell.angle_beta   90.00
_cell.angle_gamma   90.00
#
_symmetry.space_group_name_H-M   'P 1'
#
loop_
_entity.id
_entity.type
_entity.pdbx_description
1 polymer ?
#
loop_
_entity_poly.entity_id
_entity_poly.type
_entity_poly.pdbx_seq_one_letter_code
_entity_poly.pdbx_strand_id
1 'polypeptide(L)'
;MDEFGLMPFWKLLKSTGMGHHPMPRVYAKKYGFPLLGTNFNSPSWYPYELEGSDLLHKEFHDAIRKEGISFNGSFKGTSEEVVEKLNKAYKPFKQRGYMKIPKTGEILAKNVTIQGALNKSLEWDKKQKIKIGAIPVMN
;
A
#
# COMPACT_ATOMS: atom_id res chain seq x y z
N MET A 1 10.37 8.19 16.20
CA MET A 1 10.09 8.00 14.76
C MET A 1 10.86 9.09 14.03
N ASP A 2 11.49 8.80 12.90
CA ASP A 2 12.27 9.80 12.14
C ASP A 2 11.34 10.83 11.48
N GLU A 3 11.69 12.10 11.67
CA GLU A 3 10.95 13.31 11.29
C GLU A 3 11.11 13.65 9.79
N PHE A 4 12.05 13.00 9.09
CA PHE A 4 12.37 13.28 7.68
C PHE A 4 12.09 12.12 6.69
N GLY A 5 11.63 10.96 7.17
CA GLY A 5 11.30 9.81 6.31
C GLY A 5 12.51 9.14 5.65
N LEU A 6 13.71 9.36 6.18
CA LEU A 6 14.91 8.59 5.87
C LEU A 6 15.03 7.48 6.92
N MET A 7 14.18 6.46 6.80
CA MET A 7 14.41 5.22 7.54
C MET A 7 15.84 4.73 7.20
N PRO A 8 16.71 4.43 8.18
CA PRO A 8 18.15 4.28 7.92
C PRO A 8 18.52 3.21 6.89
N PHE A 9 17.66 2.24 6.57
CA PHE A 9 17.83 1.35 5.42
C PHE A 9 16.45 0.92 4.92
N TRP A 10 16.21 0.99 3.61
CA TRP A 10 15.09 0.27 3.01
C TRP A 10 15.28 -1.21 3.32
N LYS A 11 14.28 -1.83 3.95
CA LYS A 11 14.38 -3.23 4.37
C LYS A 11 13.87 -4.13 3.26
N LEU A 12 14.49 -5.29 3.15
CA LEU A 12 13.97 -6.41 2.36
C LEU A 12 12.51 -6.66 2.71
N LEU A 13 11.68 -6.88 1.69
CA LEU A 13 10.25 -7.14 1.81
C LEU A 13 9.98 -8.61 2.18
N LYS A 14 10.58 -9.06 3.30
CA LYS A 14 10.43 -10.42 3.82
C LYS A 14 8.96 -10.73 4.13
N SER A 15 8.51 -11.93 3.79
CA SER A 15 7.14 -12.39 4.11
C SER A 15 6.82 -12.33 5.60
N THR A 16 7.80 -12.51 6.48
CA THR A 16 7.64 -12.42 7.93
C THR A 16 7.49 -10.99 8.46
N GLY A 17 7.73 -9.98 7.61
CA GLY A 17 7.61 -8.58 7.94
C GLY A 17 6.29 -7.95 7.51
N MET A 18 6.26 -6.61 7.57
CA MET A 18 5.10 -5.78 7.22
C MET A 18 4.75 -5.80 5.73
N GLY A 19 5.71 -6.10 4.86
CA GLY A 19 5.58 -5.90 3.41
C GLY A 19 5.50 -4.43 3.03
N HIS A 20 5.29 -4.16 1.75
CA HIS A 20 5.05 -2.80 1.26
C HIS A 20 3.56 -2.49 1.34
N HIS A 21 3.18 -1.38 1.98
CA HIS A 21 1.80 -0.91 2.01
C HIS A 21 1.46 -0.23 0.67
N PRO A 22 0.57 -0.80 -0.18
CA PRO A 22 0.28 -0.19 -1.48
C PRO A 22 -0.33 1.22 -1.34
N MET A 23 -1.23 1.40 -0.39
CA MET A 23 -1.71 2.72 0.07
C MET A 23 -0.86 3.16 1.27
N PRO A 24 -0.11 4.28 1.19
CA PRO A 24 0.66 4.77 2.33
C PRO A 24 -0.23 5.03 3.56
N ARG A 25 0.17 4.50 4.72
CA ARG A 25 -0.67 4.50 5.93
C ARG A 25 -1.15 5.90 6.37
N VAL A 26 -0.29 6.92 6.26
CA VAL A 26 -0.63 8.30 6.60
C VAL A 26 -1.78 8.81 5.74
N TYR A 27 -1.77 8.48 4.44
CA TYR A 27 -2.81 8.86 3.50
C TYR A 27 -4.06 8.01 3.69
N ALA A 28 -3.93 6.72 3.93
CA ALA A 28 -5.05 5.85 4.24
C ALA A 28 -5.88 6.39 5.42
N LYS A 29 -5.23 6.81 6.51
CA LYS A 29 -5.89 7.40 7.68
C LYS A 29 -6.56 8.74 7.38
N LYS A 30 -5.93 9.58 6.55
CA LYS A 30 -6.42 10.95 6.25
C LYS A 30 -7.53 10.97 5.20
N TYR A 31 -7.51 10.06 4.23
CA TYR A 31 -8.34 10.08 3.02
C TYR A 31 -9.42 9.00 3.00
N GLY A 32 -9.95 8.63 4.17
CA GLY A 32 -11.12 7.76 4.26
C GLY A 32 -10.86 6.28 4.03
N PHE A 33 -9.63 5.78 4.13
CA PHE A 33 -9.28 4.36 4.07
C PHE A 33 -8.67 3.83 5.39
N PRO A 34 -9.29 4.06 6.56
CA PRO A 34 -8.65 3.82 7.86
C PRO A 34 -8.20 2.36 8.06
N LEU A 35 -8.88 1.39 7.45
CA LEU A 35 -8.53 -0.03 7.52
C LEU A 35 -7.20 -0.33 6.80
N LEU A 36 -6.88 0.41 5.73
CA LEU A 36 -5.60 0.35 5.04
C LEU A 36 -4.47 1.03 5.82
N GLY A 37 -4.80 1.86 6.81
CA GLY A 37 -3.85 2.62 7.62
C GLY A 37 -3.20 1.86 8.78
N THR A 38 -3.53 0.57 8.96
CA THR A 38 -3.00 -0.24 10.07
C THR A 38 -1.62 -0.82 9.75
N ASN A 39 -0.88 -1.25 10.80
CA ASN A 39 0.49 -1.75 10.63
C ASN A 39 0.51 -3.18 10.05
N PHE A 40 -0.26 -4.10 10.64
CA PHE A 40 -0.20 -5.53 10.31
C PHE A 40 -1.57 -6.13 9.94
N ASN A 41 -2.66 -5.35 10.02
CA ASN A 41 -4.02 -5.82 9.72
C ASN A 41 -4.56 -5.31 8.37
N SER A 42 -3.70 -4.66 7.58
CA SER A 42 -4.03 -4.16 6.25
C SER A 42 -3.34 -5.02 5.19
N PRO A 43 -3.89 -5.07 3.96
CA PRO A 43 -3.22 -5.72 2.85
C PRO A 43 -1.86 -5.08 2.56
N SER A 44 -0.83 -5.92 2.51
CA SER A 44 0.53 -5.54 2.10
C SER A 44 1.00 -6.41 0.95
N TRP A 45 1.84 -5.83 0.10
CA TRP A 45 2.46 -6.51 -1.03
C TRP A 45 3.85 -7.03 -0.70
N TYR A 46 4.18 -8.20 -1.25
CA TYR A 46 5.45 -8.89 -1.08
C TYR A 46 5.91 -9.41 -2.45
N PRO A 47 7.16 -9.19 -2.86
CA PRO A 47 7.69 -9.76 -4.08
C PRO A 47 7.87 -11.28 -3.95
N TYR A 48 7.88 -11.99 -5.07
CA TYR A 48 8.33 -13.38 -5.08
C TYR A 48 9.86 -13.48 -4.92
N GLU A 49 10.59 -12.59 -5.60
CA GLU A 49 12.04 -12.47 -5.44
C GLU A 49 12.37 -11.56 -4.25
N LEU A 50 13.02 -12.12 -3.23
CA LEU A 50 13.40 -11.37 -2.03
C LEU A 50 14.65 -10.53 -2.25
N GLU A 51 15.62 -11.04 -3.01
CA GLU A 51 16.86 -10.33 -3.31
C GLU A 51 16.57 -9.04 -4.09
N GLY A 52 17.23 -7.93 -3.70
CA GLY A 52 16.99 -6.60 -4.27
C GLY A 52 15.65 -5.95 -3.91
N SER A 53 14.83 -6.58 -3.06
CA SER A 53 13.53 -6.02 -2.67
C SER A 53 13.60 -4.78 -1.79
N ASP A 54 14.74 -4.52 -1.16
CA ASP A 54 15.07 -3.29 -0.46
C ASP A 54 15.22 -2.11 -1.44
N LEU A 55 15.94 -2.32 -2.55
CA LEU A 55 16.02 -1.33 -3.62
C LEU A 55 14.66 -1.11 -4.28
N LEU A 56 13.92 -2.19 -4.57
CA LEU A 56 12.57 -2.08 -5.12
C LEU A 56 11.63 -1.28 -4.18
N HIS A 57 11.73 -1.51 -2.87
CA HIS A 57 10.97 -0.77 -1.86
C HIS A 57 11.32 0.72 -1.88
N LYS A 58 12.61 1.07 -2.01
CA LYS A 58 13.05 2.46 -2.21
C LYS A 58 12.42 3.06 -3.48
N GLU A 59 12.49 2.35 -4.60
CA GLU A 59 12.00 2.84 -5.89
C GLU A 59 10.49 3.12 -5.88
N PHE A 60 9.70 2.28 -5.20
CA PHE A 60 8.28 2.54 -4.98
C PHE A 60 8.07 3.86 -4.26
N HIS A 61 8.78 4.08 -3.16
CA HIS A 61 8.68 5.31 -2.39
C HIS A 61 9.14 6.55 -3.15
N ASP A 62 10.23 6.44 -3.92
CA ASP A 62 10.71 7.53 -4.77
C ASP A 62 9.70 7.87 -5.87
N ALA A 63 9.07 6.87 -6.50
CA ALA A 63 8.05 7.09 -7.52
C ALA A 63 6.81 7.80 -6.93
N ILE A 64 6.35 7.38 -5.76
CA ILE A 64 5.23 8.00 -5.04
C ILE A 64 5.56 9.46 -4.71
N ARG A 65 6.78 9.73 -4.23
CA ARG A 65 7.26 11.08 -3.92
C ARG A 65 7.29 11.97 -5.17
N LYS A 66 7.75 11.45 -6.32
CA LYS A 66 7.77 12.18 -7.60
C LYS A 66 6.38 12.61 -8.06
N GLU A 67 5.33 11.87 -7.69
CA GLU A 67 3.94 12.25 -7.96
C GLU A 67 3.33 13.23 -6.94
N GLY A 68 4.12 13.68 -5.95
CA GLY A 68 3.71 14.67 -4.95
C GLY A 68 3.08 14.09 -3.68
N ILE A 69 3.20 12.78 -3.46
CA ILE A 69 2.72 12.09 -2.25
C ILE A 69 3.92 11.92 -1.30
N SER A 70 4.05 12.83 -0.33
CA SER A 70 5.14 12.88 0.65
C SER A 70 4.83 12.15 1.95
N PHE A 71 5.86 11.63 2.64
CA PHE A 71 5.68 10.86 3.87
C PHE A 71 4.99 11.59 5.03
N ASN A 72 5.10 12.91 5.07
CA ASN A 72 4.49 13.75 6.10
C ASN A 72 2.97 13.97 5.88
N GLY A 73 2.38 13.45 4.79
CA GLY A 73 0.94 13.58 4.53
C GLY A 73 0.50 15.00 4.13
N SER A 74 1.43 15.86 3.69
CA SER A 74 1.19 17.27 3.39
C SER A 74 0.46 17.54 2.06
N PHE A 75 -0.09 16.51 1.42
CA PHE A 75 -0.87 16.67 0.19
C PHE A 75 -2.18 17.43 0.46
N LYS A 76 -2.54 18.34 -0.46
CA LYS A 76 -3.82 19.07 -0.48
C LYS A 76 -4.55 18.65 -1.75
N GLY A 77 -5.53 17.78 -1.60
CA GLY A 77 -6.28 17.16 -2.69
C GLY A 77 -7.29 16.14 -2.15
N THR A 78 -7.94 15.39 -3.03
CA THR A 78 -8.97 14.39 -2.68
C THR A 78 -8.41 12.98 -2.50
N SER A 79 -9.25 12.06 -2.02
CA SER A 79 -8.87 10.65 -1.90
C SER A 79 -8.63 10.00 -3.27
N GLU A 80 -9.39 10.43 -4.26
CA GLU A 80 -9.35 10.01 -5.66
C GLU A 80 -8.03 10.45 -6.30
N GLU A 81 -7.62 11.70 -6.10
CA GLU A 81 -6.34 12.22 -6.59
C GLU A 81 -5.14 11.48 -5.98
N VAL A 82 -5.23 11.10 -4.70
CA VAL A 82 -4.20 10.25 -4.06
C VAL A 82 -4.12 8.90 -4.76
N VAL A 83 -5.26 8.24 -4.99
CA VAL A 83 -5.31 6.93 -5.67
C VAL A 83 -4.78 7.03 -7.11
N GLU A 84 -5.13 8.10 -7.83
CA GLU A 84 -4.64 8.34 -9.20
C GLU A 84 -3.12 8.49 -9.23
N LYS A 85 -2.57 9.33 -8.34
CA LYS A 85 -1.12 9.56 -8.21
C LYS A 85 -0.37 8.28 -7.86
N LEU A 86 -0.90 7.48 -6.93
CA LEU A 86 -0.31 6.18 -6.58
C LEU A 86 -0.36 5.21 -7.76
N ASN A 87 -1.48 5.13 -8.48
CA ASN A 87 -1.59 4.31 -9.68
C ASN A 87 -0.58 4.71 -10.76
N LYS A 88 -0.43 6.02 -10.98
CA LYS A 88 0.56 6.58 -11.91
C LYS A 88 1.99 6.25 -11.49
N ALA A 89 2.33 6.45 -10.22
CA ALA A 89 3.64 6.13 -9.65
C ALA A 89 3.98 4.64 -9.82
N TYR A 90 3.00 3.75 -9.61
CA TYR A 90 3.21 2.31 -9.67
C TYR A 90 3.18 1.69 -11.07
N LYS A 91 2.64 2.39 -12.08
CA LYS A 91 2.47 1.90 -13.45
C LYS A 91 3.74 1.30 -14.09
N PRO A 92 4.96 1.85 -13.88
CA PRO A 92 6.18 1.31 -14.48
C PRO A 92 6.61 -0.05 -13.90
N PHE A 93 6.24 -0.36 -12.66
CA PHE A 93 6.74 -1.55 -11.97
C PHE A 93 5.99 -2.81 -12.38
N LYS A 94 6.67 -3.69 -13.11
CA LYS A 94 6.10 -4.95 -13.62
C LYS A 94 6.38 -6.16 -12.74
N GLN A 95 7.25 -6.02 -11.73
CA GLN A 95 7.59 -7.09 -10.79
C GLN A 95 6.33 -7.66 -10.15
N ARG A 96 6.27 -8.99 -10.10
CA ARG A 96 5.13 -9.74 -9.57
C ARG A 96 5.39 -10.21 -8.15
N GLY A 97 4.31 -10.30 -7.41
CA GLY A 97 4.32 -10.73 -6.03
C GLY A 97 2.93 -11.17 -5.61
N TYR A 98 2.72 -11.17 -4.31
CA TYR A 98 1.44 -11.52 -3.68
C TYR A 98 1.06 -10.49 -2.64
N MET A 99 -0.23 -10.46 -2.34
CA MET A 99 -0.81 -9.60 -1.32
C MET A 99 -1.35 -10.45 -0.18
N LYS A 100 -1.04 -10.08 1.06
CA LYS A 100 -1.58 -10.75 2.25
C LYS A 100 -1.86 -9.78 3.37
N ILE A 101 -2.62 -10.24 4.36
CA ILE A 101 -2.68 -9.59 5.68
C ILE A 101 -1.48 -10.08 6.52
N PRO A 102 -0.52 -9.21 6.90
CA PRO A 102 0.68 -9.63 7.61
C PRO A 102 0.41 -10.40 8.90
N LYS A 103 -0.57 -9.96 9.71
CA LYS A 103 -0.89 -10.57 11.00
C LYS A 103 -1.45 -11.98 10.89
N THR A 104 -2.31 -12.24 9.90
CA THR A 104 -3.02 -13.52 9.77
C THR A 104 -2.37 -14.46 8.77
N GLY A 105 -1.54 -13.94 7.86
CA GLY A 105 -0.99 -14.71 6.74
C GLY A 105 -1.98 -14.94 5.61
N GLU A 106 -3.23 -14.47 5.72
CA GLU A 106 -4.27 -14.64 4.71
C GLU A 106 -3.83 -14.05 3.36
N ILE A 107 -3.71 -14.89 2.33
CA ILE A 107 -3.37 -14.46 0.98
C ILE A 107 -4.62 -13.93 0.29
N LEU A 108 -4.59 -12.65 -0.08
CA LEU A 108 -5.68 -11.95 -0.75
C LEU A 108 -5.54 -11.95 -2.28
N ALA A 109 -4.30 -12.04 -2.77
CA ALA A 109 -4.00 -12.08 -4.19
C ALA A 109 -2.64 -12.70 -4.46
N LYS A 110 -2.51 -13.39 -5.60
CA LYS A 110 -1.24 -13.92 -6.11
C LYS A 110 -0.98 -13.35 -7.51
N ASN A 111 0.29 -13.29 -7.89
CA ASN A 111 0.76 -12.83 -9.21
C ASN A 111 0.29 -11.41 -9.60
N VAL A 112 0.34 -10.50 -8.63
CA VAL A 112 -0.04 -9.09 -8.80
C VAL A 112 1.18 -8.19 -8.78
N THR A 113 1.17 -7.14 -9.61
CA THR A 113 2.11 -6.02 -9.47
C THR A 113 1.74 -5.17 -8.27
N ILE A 114 2.63 -4.25 -7.88
CA ILE A 114 2.31 -3.28 -6.82
C ILE A 114 1.09 -2.40 -7.17
N GLN A 115 0.93 -2.03 -8.45
CA GLN A 115 -0.27 -1.33 -8.91
C GLN A 115 -1.53 -2.20 -8.75
N GLY A 116 -1.46 -3.47 -9.14
CA GLY A 116 -2.56 -4.42 -8.95
C GLY A 116 -2.89 -4.62 -7.47
N ALA A 117 -1.88 -4.62 -6.60
CA ALA A 117 -2.08 -4.70 -5.16
C ALA A 117 -2.78 -3.46 -4.60
N LEU A 118 -2.46 -2.24 -5.06
CA LEU A 118 -3.20 -1.03 -4.69
C LEU A 118 -4.70 -1.16 -4.99
N ASN A 119 -5.04 -1.56 -6.21
CA ASN A 119 -6.45 -1.69 -6.62
C ASN A 119 -7.17 -2.76 -5.79
N LYS A 120 -6.53 -3.89 -5.52
CA LYS A 120 -7.09 -4.94 -4.66
C LYS A 120 -7.21 -4.52 -3.20
N SER A 121 -6.31 -3.67 -2.69
CA SER A 121 -6.45 -3.09 -1.36
C SER A 121 -7.69 -2.20 -1.25
N LEU A 122 -7.99 -1.42 -2.29
CA LEU A 122 -9.21 -0.59 -2.35
C LEU A 122 -10.48 -1.45 -2.40
N GLU A 123 -10.49 -2.51 -3.21
CA GLU A 123 -11.59 -3.49 -3.23
C GLU A 123 -11.78 -4.15 -1.86
N TRP A 124 -10.68 -4.55 -1.21
CA TRP A 124 -10.71 -5.14 0.12
C TRP A 124 -11.27 -4.16 1.16
N ASP A 125 -10.82 -2.91 1.17
CA ASP A 125 -11.33 -1.87 2.09
C ASP A 125 -12.83 -1.65 1.93
N LYS A 126 -13.32 -1.55 0.68
CA LYS A 126 -14.75 -1.45 0.39
C LYS A 126 -15.52 -2.66 0.93
N LYS A 127 -15.02 -3.89 0.70
CA LYS A 127 -15.65 -5.11 1.22
C LYS A 127 -15.69 -5.16 2.74
N GLN A 128 -14.61 -4.75 3.42
CA GLN A 128 -14.58 -4.71 4.87
C GLN A 128 -15.56 -3.67 5.42
N LYS A 129 -15.62 -2.48 4.81
CA LYS A 129 -16.60 -1.45 5.21
C LYS A 129 -18.04 -1.91 5.08
N ILE A 130 -18.37 -2.65 4.01
CA ILE A 130 -19.68 -3.28 3.86
C ILE A 130 -19.92 -4.31 4.99
N LYS A 131 -18.94 -5.18 5.25
CA LYS A 131 -19.04 -6.22 6.30
C LYS A 131 -19.27 -5.66 7.69
N ILE A 132 -18.72 -4.49 8.01
CA ILE A 132 -18.88 -3.84 9.31
C ILE A 132 -20.03 -2.82 9.34
N GLY A 133 -20.85 -2.73 8.29
CA GLY A 133 -22.00 -1.81 8.22
C GLY A 133 -21.64 -0.33 8.03
N ALA A 134 -20.40 -0.01 7.64
CA ALA A 134 -19.96 1.36 7.38
C ALA A 134 -20.39 1.89 6.00
N ILE A 135 -20.80 1.01 5.07
CA ILE A 135 -21.36 1.36 3.75
C ILE A 135 -22.53 0.39 3.48
N PRO A 136 -23.69 0.86 2.97
CA PRO A 136 -24.82 -0.01 2.63
C PRO A 136 -24.47 -0.98 1.48
N VAL A 137 -25.07 -2.18 1.51
CA VAL A 137 -25.07 -3.10 0.36
C VAL A 137 -25.97 -2.48 -0.71
N MET A 138 -25.43 -2.19 -1.89
CA MET A 138 -26.26 -1.81 -3.03
C MET A 138 -26.83 -3.08 -3.65
N ASN A 139 -28.16 -3.19 -3.65
CA ASN A 139 -28.93 -4.23 -4.36
C ASN A 139 -28.98 -3.92 -5.86
#